data_AF-U1QFZ2-F1
#
_entry.id   AF-U1QFZ2-F1
#
_cell.length_a   1.000
_cell.length_b   1.000
_cell.length_c   1.000
_cell.angle_alpha   90.00
_cell.angle_beta   90.00
_cell.angle_gamma   90.00
#
_symmetry.space_group_name_H-M   'P 1'
#
loop_
_entity.id
_entity.type
_entity.pdbx_description
1 polymer ?
#
loop_
_entity_poly.entity_id
_entity_poly.type
_entity_poly.pdbx_seq_one_letter_code
_entity_poly.pdbx_strand_id
1 'polypeptide(L)'
;EPVARIGGRRPHDALTSQVATTARGRIGAVTDTGRLVLLDVVSTTEVPRTEDAPGLAGATPARQLVDIDPEEKVVGLVPVGPADHAPIVLATAGGVIKRVKPGDEPRNAEAWEVISLSGGDRVIFAGTAADTDFLALVTSDAQLLRFQAAKVRPQGRGAGGMAGISLREGARVIAGAAVPEELLAEAVVVTVAGSEGSLPGTGGGSVKVTPLDRYPAKGRATGGVRSHRFLRGEDELVTAWVGVAPARALSEDGKPIALPQADERRDGSGSPLPAPIVGIG
;
A
#
# COMPACT_ATOMS: atom_id res chain seq x y z
N GLU A 1 6.86 19.98 1.16
CA GLU A 1 5.50 19.98 1.75
C GLU A 1 4.69 18.81 1.19
N PRO A 2 3.94 18.10 2.05
CA PRO A 2 3.07 17.01 1.64
C PRO A 2 1.98 17.51 0.69
N VAL A 3 1.50 16.63 -0.19
CA VAL A 3 0.38 16.93 -1.08
C VAL A 3 -0.90 17.02 -0.24
N ALA A 4 -1.73 18.04 -0.48
CA ALA A 4 -3.02 18.14 0.18
C ALA A 4 -3.86 16.89 -0.12
N ARG A 5 -4.49 16.30 0.91
CA ARG A 5 -5.38 15.12 0.79
C ARG A 5 -6.81 15.41 1.19
N ILE A 6 -7.08 16.65 1.62
CA ILE A 6 -8.36 17.13 2.11
C ILE A 6 -9.07 17.97 1.04
N GLY A 7 -10.28 18.45 1.35
CA GLY A 7 -11.04 19.31 0.45
C GLY A 7 -11.79 18.56 -0.66
N GLY A 8 -12.16 19.28 -1.73
CA GLY A 8 -13.00 18.78 -2.81
C GLY A 8 -12.52 17.47 -3.44
N ARG A 9 -13.45 16.61 -3.87
CA ARG A 9 -13.13 15.37 -4.61
C ARG A 9 -12.98 15.68 -6.10
N ARG A 10 -11.98 15.08 -6.75
CA ARG A 10 -11.72 15.20 -8.20
C ARG A 10 -11.49 13.80 -8.82
N PRO A 11 -11.60 13.63 -10.14
CA PRO A 11 -11.22 12.36 -10.77
C PRO A 11 -9.75 12.01 -10.50
N HIS A 12 -9.48 10.74 -10.22
CA HIS A 12 -8.16 10.20 -9.91
C HIS A 12 -7.46 10.91 -8.73
N ASP A 13 -8.20 11.16 -7.65
CA ASP A 13 -7.71 11.89 -6.47
C ASP A 13 -7.23 11.02 -5.29
N ALA A 14 -7.06 9.71 -5.51
CA ALA A 14 -6.53 8.78 -4.53
C ALA A 14 -5.01 8.61 -4.69
N LEU A 15 -4.25 8.72 -3.60
CA LEU A 15 -2.79 8.66 -3.62
C LEU A 15 -2.30 7.39 -2.93
N THR A 16 -1.83 6.43 -3.71
CA THR A 16 -1.34 5.14 -3.17
C THR A 16 0.10 5.19 -2.70
N SER A 17 0.91 6.12 -3.21
CA SER A 17 2.32 6.29 -2.84
C SER A 17 2.76 7.74 -2.99
N GLN A 18 3.62 8.19 -2.08
CA GLN A 18 4.23 9.53 -2.11
C GLN A 18 5.70 9.43 -1.70
N VAL A 19 6.55 10.23 -2.35
CA VAL A 19 7.98 10.31 -2.02
C VAL A 19 8.44 11.77 -2.08
N ALA A 20 9.18 12.20 -1.07
CA ALA A 20 9.80 13.51 -1.06
C ALA A 20 11.11 13.47 -1.85
N THR A 21 11.30 14.42 -2.77
CA THR A 21 12.50 14.53 -3.60
C THR A 21 12.66 15.96 -4.12
N THR A 22 13.67 16.20 -4.96
CA THR A 22 13.91 17.49 -5.63
C THR A 22 13.52 17.42 -7.11
N ALA A 23 13.28 18.57 -7.74
CA ALA A 23 12.86 18.63 -9.15
C ALA A 23 13.87 18.00 -10.14
N ARG A 24 15.16 17.95 -9.76
CA ARG A 24 16.23 17.30 -10.55
C ARG A 24 16.71 15.98 -9.93
N GLY A 25 15.97 15.48 -8.94
CA GLY A 25 16.29 14.23 -8.25
C GLY A 25 15.87 13.00 -9.05
N ARG A 26 16.30 11.85 -8.55
CA ARG A 26 15.81 10.54 -8.95
C ARG A 26 15.08 9.89 -7.78
N ILE A 27 14.08 9.09 -8.09
CA ILE A 27 13.37 8.25 -7.12
C ILE A 27 13.40 6.80 -7.60
N GLY A 28 13.11 5.87 -6.71
CA GLY A 28 12.94 4.47 -7.05
C GLY A 28 11.47 4.14 -7.23
N ALA A 29 11.11 3.56 -8.37
CA ALA A 29 9.86 2.85 -8.55
C ALA A 29 10.08 1.37 -8.20
N VAL A 30 9.47 0.91 -7.13
CA VAL A 30 9.53 -0.50 -6.74
C VAL A 30 8.44 -1.26 -7.47
N THR A 31 8.79 -2.43 -7.98
CA THR A 31 7.90 -3.27 -8.77
C THR A 31 7.43 -4.50 -8.02
N ASP A 32 6.33 -5.10 -8.50
CA ASP A 32 5.75 -6.32 -7.94
C ASP A 32 6.66 -7.56 -8.09
N THR A 33 7.62 -7.52 -9.01
CA THR A 33 8.65 -8.57 -9.16
C THR A 33 9.84 -8.40 -8.21
N GLY A 34 9.85 -7.36 -7.36
CA GLY A 34 10.91 -7.14 -6.38
C GLY A 34 12.12 -6.38 -6.90
N ARG A 35 11.97 -5.63 -7.99
CA ARG A 35 12.98 -4.72 -8.51
C ARG A 35 12.70 -3.28 -8.06
N LEU A 36 13.74 -2.47 -8.04
CA LEU A 36 13.66 -1.02 -7.98
C LEU A 36 14.23 -0.49 -9.30
N VAL A 37 13.46 0.33 -10.00
CA VAL A 37 13.84 1.00 -11.25
C VAL A 37 13.91 2.50 -11.01
N LEU A 38 14.99 3.14 -11.46
CA LEU A 38 15.15 4.59 -11.31
C LEU A 38 14.16 5.34 -12.20
N LEU A 39 13.60 6.40 -11.64
CA LEU A 39 12.71 7.34 -12.31
C LEU A 39 13.27 8.75 -12.14
N ASP A 40 13.53 9.40 -13.27
CA ASP A 40 13.94 10.81 -13.31
C ASP A 40 12.73 11.74 -13.13
N VAL A 41 12.74 12.57 -12.08
CA VAL A 41 11.61 13.44 -11.74
C VAL A 41 11.33 14.44 -12.87
N VAL A 42 12.36 14.87 -13.59
CA VAL A 42 12.23 15.80 -14.74
C VAL A 42 11.40 15.22 -15.89
N SER A 43 11.27 13.90 -15.98
CA SER A 43 10.47 13.21 -17.00
C SER A 43 8.98 13.12 -16.63
N THR A 44 8.60 13.56 -15.43
CA THR A 44 7.22 13.52 -14.95
C THR A 44 6.41 14.73 -15.44
N THR A 45 5.10 14.54 -15.58
CA THR A 45 4.18 15.66 -15.83
C THR A 45 3.94 16.41 -14.52
N GLU A 46 4.23 17.71 -14.51
CA GLU A 46 3.92 18.56 -13.37
C GLU A 46 2.40 18.70 -13.21
N VAL A 47 1.92 18.42 -12.00
CA VAL A 47 0.51 18.62 -11.63
C VAL A 47 0.42 19.90 -10.79
N PRO A 48 -0.44 20.87 -11.15
CA PRO A 48 -0.60 22.10 -10.39
C PRO A 48 -0.92 21.82 -8.92
N ARG A 49 -0.24 22.53 -8.01
CA ARG A 49 -0.56 22.47 -6.58
C ARG A 49 -1.88 23.19 -6.34
N THR A 50 -2.76 22.54 -5.59
CA THR A 50 -4.06 23.06 -5.17
C THR A 50 -4.20 22.97 -3.64
N GLU A 51 -5.11 23.75 -3.07
CA GLU A 51 -5.47 23.64 -1.65
C GLU A 51 -6.21 22.33 -1.35
N ASP A 52 -6.97 21.83 -2.32
CA ASP A 52 -7.60 20.51 -2.31
C ASP A 52 -6.65 19.41 -2.82
N ALA A 53 -7.05 18.14 -2.66
CA ALA A 53 -6.37 17.03 -3.31
C ALA A 53 -6.32 17.17 -4.85
N PRO A 54 -5.18 16.86 -5.48
CA PRO A 54 -5.02 17.00 -6.92
C PRO A 54 -5.86 15.94 -7.65
N GLY A 55 -6.38 16.32 -8.82
CA GLY A 55 -6.89 15.35 -9.78
C GLY A 55 -5.75 14.92 -10.69
N LEU A 56 -5.55 13.60 -10.86
CA LEU A 56 -4.50 13.05 -11.71
C LEU A 56 -5.00 12.68 -13.12
N ALA A 57 -6.17 13.20 -13.51
CA ALA A 57 -6.69 13.05 -14.87
C ALA A 57 -5.70 13.69 -15.87
N GLY A 58 -5.13 12.87 -16.76
CA GLY A 58 -4.13 13.32 -17.74
C GLY A 58 -2.68 13.31 -17.24
N ALA A 59 -2.42 12.83 -16.01
CA ALA A 59 -1.05 12.53 -15.58
C ALA A 59 -0.48 11.35 -16.37
N THR A 60 0.86 11.29 -16.47
CA THR A 60 1.54 10.20 -17.17
C THR A 60 1.45 8.90 -16.34
N PRO A 61 1.00 7.78 -16.90
CA PRO A 61 1.02 6.49 -16.21
C PRO A 61 2.45 6.12 -15.77
N ALA A 62 2.62 5.70 -14.51
CA ALA A 62 3.94 5.40 -13.94
C ALA A 62 4.76 4.41 -14.79
N ARG A 63 4.11 3.40 -15.38
CA ARG A 63 4.75 2.40 -16.27
C ARG A 63 5.38 2.99 -17.54
N GLN A 64 4.99 4.20 -17.95
CA GLN A 64 5.57 4.89 -19.12
C GLN A 64 6.82 5.70 -18.75
N LEU A 65 7.10 5.84 -17.45
CA LEU A 65 8.20 6.63 -16.90
C LEU A 65 9.38 5.76 -16.43
N VAL A 66 9.25 4.43 -16.50
CA VAL A 66 10.26 3.46 -16.07
C VAL A 66 10.38 2.32 -17.07
N ASP A 67 11.57 1.75 -17.16
CA ASP A 67 11.85 0.58 -17.99
C ASP A 67 11.55 -0.72 -17.20
N ILE A 68 10.34 -1.24 -17.37
CA ILE A 68 9.82 -2.44 -16.69
C ILE A 68 9.23 -3.41 -17.71
N ASP A 69 9.20 -4.69 -17.35
CA ASP A 69 8.62 -5.73 -18.22
C ASP A 69 7.10 -5.54 -18.39
N PRO A 70 6.48 -6.02 -19.49
CA PRO A 70 5.06 -5.78 -19.78
C PRO A 70 4.07 -6.20 -18.68
N GLU A 71 4.40 -7.28 -17.95
CA GLU A 71 3.58 -7.83 -16.87
C GLU A 71 3.94 -7.26 -15.49
N GLU A 72 5.03 -6.49 -15.40
CA GLU A 72 5.53 -5.89 -14.18
C GLU A 72 4.75 -4.62 -13.83
N LYS A 73 4.47 -4.44 -12.54
CA LYS A 73 3.67 -3.32 -12.02
C LYS A 73 4.45 -2.54 -10.98
N VAL A 74 4.35 -1.22 -11.02
CA VAL A 74 4.87 -0.36 -9.95
C VAL A 74 3.94 -0.44 -8.74
N VAL A 75 4.49 -0.78 -7.58
CA VAL A 75 3.75 -0.96 -6.31
C VAL A 75 4.05 0.10 -5.26
N GLY A 76 5.09 0.91 -5.46
CA GLY A 76 5.40 2.03 -4.57
C GLY A 76 6.58 2.85 -5.06
N LEU A 77 6.69 4.06 -4.53
CA LEU A 77 7.77 5.00 -4.79
C LEU A 77 8.59 5.20 -3.52
N VAL A 78 9.91 5.18 -3.67
CA VAL A 78 10.85 5.29 -2.55
C VAL A 78 11.96 6.29 -2.86
N PRO A 79 12.52 6.98 -1.85
CA PRO A 79 13.68 7.81 -2.07
C PRO A 79 14.87 6.95 -2.46
N VAL A 80 15.74 7.50 -3.31
CA VAL A 80 17.03 6.91 -3.68
C VAL A 80 18.09 7.98 -3.45
N GLY A 81 19.19 7.62 -2.81
CA GLY A 81 20.28 8.55 -2.55
C GLY A 81 20.88 8.38 -1.15
N PRO A 82 21.24 9.47 -0.46
CA PRO A 82 22.07 9.40 0.74
C PRO A 82 21.47 8.50 1.84
N ALA A 83 22.37 7.98 2.69
CA ALA A 83 22.07 6.97 3.70
C ALA A 83 21.24 7.47 4.90
N ASP A 84 20.74 8.70 4.85
CA ASP A 84 19.92 9.35 5.89
C ASP A 84 18.42 9.07 5.75
N HIS A 85 17.99 8.45 4.64
CA HIS A 85 16.62 8.03 4.45
C HIS A 85 16.23 6.87 5.40
N ALA A 86 14.96 6.84 5.81
CA ALA A 86 14.40 5.68 6.48
C ALA A 86 14.49 4.43 5.59
N PRO A 87 14.73 3.23 6.16
CA PRO A 87 14.76 1.99 5.39
C PRO A 87 13.51 1.79 4.54
N ILE A 88 13.72 1.31 3.31
CA ILE A 88 12.62 0.90 2.42
C ILE A 88 11.95 -0.33 3.04
N VAL A 89 10.64 -0.32 3.17
CA VAL A 89 9.85 -1.48 3.60
C VAL A 89 9.19 -2.10 2.38
N LEU A 90 9.27 -3.42 2.28
CA LEU A 90 8.59 -4.23 1.28
C LEU A 90 7.70 -5.24 1.98
N ALA A 91 6.48 -5.45 1.47
CA ALA A 91 5.62 -6.57 1.86
C ALA A 91 5.22 -7.37 0.63
N THR A 92 5.17 -8.70 0.77
CA THR A 92 4.78 -9.61 -0.32
C THR A 92 3.40 -10.23 -0.09
N ALA A 93 2.77 -10.69 -1.17
CA ALA A 93 1.52 -11.45 -1.13
C ALA A 93 1.65 -12.72 -0.25
N GLY A 94 2.82 -13.35 -0.25
CA GLY A 94 3.16 -14.50 0.59
C GLY A 94 3.38 -14.19 2.08
N GLY A 95 3.16 -12.95 2.52
CA GLY A 95 3.26 -12.58 3.95
C GLY A 95 4.69 -12.30 4.42
N VAL A 96 5.63 -12.15 3.49
CA VAL A 96 7.01 -11.74 3.79
C VAL A 96 7.07 -10.23 3.98
N ILE A 97 7.86 -9.80 4.96
CA ILE A 97 8.22 -8.39 5.16
C ILE A 97 9.74 -8.24 5.09
N LYS A 98 10.21 -7.18 4.45
CA LYS A 98 11.63 -6.84 4.38
C LYS A 98 11.84 -5.36 4.63
N ARG A 99 12.90 -5.01 5.35
CA ARG A 99 13.45 -3.65 5.35
C ARG A 99 14.78 -3.66 4.61
N VAL A 100 14.94 -2.80 3.61
CA VAL A 100 16.18 -2.67 2.83
C VAL A 100 17.03 -1.59 3.45
N LYS A 101 18.32 -1.89 3.65
CA LYS A 101 19.28 -0.95 4.19
C LYS A 101 19.44 0.25 3.22
N PRO A 102 19.31 1.50 3.71
CA PRO A 102 19.64 2.69 2.92
C PRO A 102 21.11 2.68 2.47
N GLY A 103 21.42 3.22 1.30
CA GLY A 103 22.81 3.32 0.82
C GLY A 103 23.40 2.03 0.23
N ASP A 104 22.60 0.96 0.08
CA ASP A 104 23.04 -0.31 -0.52
C ASP A 104 22.88 -0.33 -2.05
N GLU A 105 22.61 0.82 -2.68
CA GLU A 105 22.38 0.93 -4.11
C GLU A 105 23.65 0.58 -4.93
N PRO A 106 23.52 -0.21 -6.01
CA PRO A 106 24.65 -0.50 -6.89
C PRO A 106 25.11 0.76 -7.64
N ARG A 107 26.43 0.96 -7.71
CA ARG A 107 27.02 2.06 -8.48
C ARG A 107 26.71 1.86 -9.97
N ASN A 108 26.13 2.87 -10.62
CA ASN A 108 25.85 2.94 -12.06
C ASN A 108 24.80 1.95 -12.60
N ALA A 109 23.84 1.54 -11.77
CA ALA A 109 22.69 0.77 -12.24
C ALA A 109 21.44 1.66 -12.35
N GLU A 110 20.63 1.44 -13.38
CA GLU A 110 19.32 2.07 -13.54
C GLU A 110 18.18 1.21 -12.96
N ALA A 111 18.45 -0.06 -12.66
CA ALA A 111 17.53 -0.95 -11.96
C ALA A 111 18.28 -2.06 -11.20
N TRP A 112 17.70 -2.55 -10.11
CA TRP A 112 18.25 -3.67 -9.33
C TRP A 112 17.22 -4.40 -8.49
N GLU A 113 17.52 -5.64 -8.09
CA GLU A 113 16.72 -6.40 -7.13
C GLU A 113 16.81 -5.79 -5.72
N VAL A 114 15.66 -5.64 -5.05
CA VAL A 114 15.55 -5.19 -3.66
C VAL A 114 15.03 -6.26 -2.71
N ILE A 115 14.56 -7.40 -3.24
CA ILE A 115 14.16 -8.59 -2.48
C ILE A 115 14.28 -9.84 -3.36
N SER A 116 14.87 -10.91 -2.81
CA SER A 116 14.86 -12.22 -3.47
C SER A 116 13.54 -12.92 -3.18
N LEU A 117 12.68 -13.02 -4.19
CA LEU A 117 11.35 -13.61 -4.06
C LEU A 117 11.38 -15.13 -4.22
N SER A 118 10.53 -15.82 -3.47
CA SER A 118 10.18 -17.21 -3.75
C SER A 118 9.38 -17.32 -5.05
N GLY A 119 9.42 -18.48 -5.70
CA GLY A 119 8.68 -18.72 -6.94
C GLY A 119 7.19 -18.41 -6.80
N GLY A 120 6.67 -17.52 -7.63
CA GLY A 120 5.26 -17.11 -7.64
C GLY A 120 4.88 -16.00 -6.65
N ASP A 121 5.76 -15.60 -5.74
CA ASP A 121 5.49 -14.47 -4.85
C ASP A 121 5.62 -13.13 -5.58
N ARG A 122 4.96 -12.10 -5.04
CA ARG A 122 4.92 -10.74 -5.58
C ARG A 122 4.95 -9.72 -4.46
N VAL A 123 5.69 -8.63 -4.64
CA VAL A 123 5.62 -7.46 -3.75
C VAL A 123 4.27 -6.77 -3.97
N ILE A 124 3.56 -6.47 -2.89
CA ILE A 124 2.25 -5.79 -2.91
C ILE A 124 2.31 -4.39 -2.30
N PHE A 125 3.39 -4.06 -1.60
CA PHE A 125 3.60 -2.76 -0.96
C PHE A 125 5.08 -2.43 -0.91
N ALA A 126 5.38 -1.17 -1.24
CA ALA A 126 6.69 -0.57 -1.02
C ALA A 126 6.53 0.86 -0.50
N GLY A 127 7.33 1.21 0.51
CA GLY A 127 7.38 2.55 1.10
C GLY A 127 8.61 2.69 1.99
N THR A 128 8.65 3.68 2.87
CA THR A 128 9.71 3.83 3.88
C THR A 128 9.13 3.75 5.28
N ALA A 129 9.94 3.30 6.24
CA ALA A 129 9.57 3.34 7.66
C ALA A 129 10.79 3.53 8.57
N ALA A 130 10.68 4.51 9.47
CA ALA A 130 11.53 4.62 10.64
C ALA A 130 11.26 3.45 11.61
N ASP A 131 12.12 3.28 12.61
CA ASP A 131 11.98 2.18 13.59
C ASP A 131 10.72 2.29 14.46
N THR A 132 10.28 3.52 14.74
CA THR A 132 9.09 3.87 15.54
C THR A 132 7.78 3.60 14.81
N ASP A 133 7.80 3.69 13.47
CA ASP A 133 6.60 3.56 12.64
C ASP A 133 5.95 2.18 12.78
N PHE A 134 4.66 2.13 12.47
CA PHE A 134 3.91 0.89 12.45
C PHE A 134 3.79 0.32 11.04
N LEU A 135 4.06 -0.97 10.91
CA LEU A 135 3.74 -1.74 9.72
C LEU A 135 2.38 -2.41 9.92
N ALA A 136 1.54 -2.36 8.90
CA ALA A 136 0.25 -3.04 8.87
C ALA A 136 0.16 -3.93 7.62
N LEU A 137 -0.39 -5.13 7.79
CA LEU A 137 -0.63 -6.10 6.73
C LEU A 137 -2.08 -6.56 6.83
N VAL A 138 -2.81 -6.57 5.71
CA VAL A 138 -4.19 -7.05 5.60
C VAL A 138 -4.26 -8.23 4.65
N THR A 139 -4.97 -9.28 5.05
CA THR A 139 -5.09 -10.52 4.27
C THR A 139 -6.46 -10.66 3.61
N SER A 140 -6.54 -11.47 2.56
CA SER A 140 -7.79 -11.81 1.87
C SER A 140 -8.82 -12.49 2.80
N ASP A 141 -8.40 -13.24 3.82
CA ASP A 141 -9.28 -13.87 4.81
C ASP A 141 -9.63 -12.94 6.00
N ALA A 142 -9.60 -11.63 5.76
CA ALA A 142 -9.98 -10.58 6.70
C ALA A 142 -9.22 -10.60 8.03
N GLN A 143 -7.91 -10.88 7.99
CA GLN A 143 -7.02 -10.62 9.12
C GLN A 143 -6.23 -9.33 8.89
N LEU A 144 -5.92 -8.65 9.98
CA LEU A 144 -5.01 -7.53 10.01
C LEU A 144 -3.97 -7.73 11.11
N LEU A 145 -2.71 -7.60 10.75
CA LEU A 145 -1.60 -7.58 11.69
C LEU A 145 -0.90 -6.23 11.67
N ARG A 146 -0.69 -5.63 12.85
CA ARG A 146 0.08 -4.41 13.04
C ARG A 146 1.21 -4.62 14.06
N PHE A 147 2.40 -4.14 13.76
CA PHE A 147 3.57 -4.19 14.65
C PHE A 147 4.56 -3.04 14.33
N GLN A 148 5.45 -2.70 15.26
CA GLN A 148 6.48 -1.68 15.02
C GLN A 148 7.54 -2.15 14.03
N ALA A 149 7.96 -1.28 13.12
CA ALA A 149 8.95 -1.55 12.08
C ALA A 149 10.30 -2.02 12.64
N ALA A 150 10.69 -1.58 13.84
CA ALA A 150 11.88 -2.06 14.56
C ALA A 150 11.92 -3.59 14.77
N LYS A 151 10.78 -4.30 14.70
CA LYS A 151 10.74 -5.77 14.75
C LYS A 151 11.30 -6.44 13.49
N VAL A 152 11.55 -5.66 12.44
CA VAL A 152 12.19 -6.07 11.19
C VAL A 152 13.51 -5.33 11.08
N ARG A 153 14.62 -6.07 11.17
CA ARG A 153 15.95 -5.47 10.97
C ARG A 153 16.15 -5.12 9.49
N PRO A 154 16.81 -4.00 9.16
CA PRO A 154 17.25 -3.75 7.79
C PRO A 154 18.21 -4.84 7.30
N GLN A 155 18.06 -5.24 6.04
CA GLN A 155 18.84 -6.26 5.36
C GLN A 155 19.38 -5.72 4.03
N GLY A 156 20.45 -6.34 3.52
CA GLY A 156 20.95 -6.02 2.17
C GLY A 156 20.00 -6.45 1.06
N ARG A 157 20.24 -5.94 -0.14
CA ARG A 157 19.38 -6.15 -1.32
C ARG A 157 19.14 -7.63 -1.66
N GLY A 158 20.16 -8.48 -1.58
CA GLY A 158 20.04 -9.93 -1.88
C GLY A 158 19.38 -10.80 -0.80
N ALA A 159 18.80 -10.21 0.25
CA ALA A 159 18.06 -10.98 1.26
C ALA A 159 16.60 -11.23 0.85
N GLY A 160 16.03 -12.36 1.25
CA GLY A 160 14.63 -12.70 0.99
C GLY A 160 13.60 -12.10 1.96
N GLY A 161 14.02 -11.36 2.99
CA GLY A 161 13.11 -10.84 4.02
C GLY A 161 12.89 -11.81 5.19
N MET A 162 11.81 -11.59 5.94
CA MET A 162 11.40 -12.40 7.09
C MET A 162 9.87 -12.57 7.11
N ALA A 163 9.36 -13.54 7.87
CA ALA A 163 7.91 -13.68 8.06
C ALA A 163 7.31 -12.44 8.75
N GLY A 164 6.42 -11.76 8.02
CA GLY A 164 5.68 -10.58 8.47
C GLY A 164 4.36 -10.95 9.12
N ILE A 165 3.53 -11.73 8.44
CA ILE A 165 2.25 -12.28 8.92
C ILE A 165 2.18 -13.78 8.62
N SER A 166 1.57 -14.55 9.52
CA SER A 166 1.26 -15.97 9.26
C SER A 166 -0.06 -16.06 8.52
N LEU A 167 -0.03 -16.59 7.29
CA LEU A 167 -1.21 -16.77 6.46
C LEU A 167 -1.91 -18.10 6.79
N ARG A 168 -3.24 -18.12 6.69
CA ARG A 168 -3.99 -19.37 6.60
C ARG A 168 -3.83 -19.97 5.21
N GLU A 169 -4.16 -21.25 5.07
CA GLU A 169 -4.18 -21.92 3.77
C GLU A 169 -5.07 -21.14 2.78
N GLY A 170 -4.55 -20.89 1.57
CA GLY A 170 -5.24 -20.12 0.52
C GLY A 170 -5.28 -18.60 0.72
N ALA A 171 -4.97 -18.09 1.92
CA ALA A 171 -4.95 -16.66 2.18
C ALA A 171 -3.69 -15.99 1.61
N ARG A 172 -3.81 -14.72 1.24
CA ARG A 172 -2.71 -13.86 0.75
C ARG A 172 -2.78 -12.49 1.38
N VAL A 173 -1.66 -11.78 1.45
CA VAL A 173 -1.65 -10.35 1.78
C VAL A 173 -2.17 -9.57 0.57
N ILE A 174 -3.13 -8.69 0.80
CA ILE A 174 -3.75 -7.84 -0.23
C ILE A 174 -3.46 -6.35 -0.04
N ALA A 175 -3.01 -5.95 1.15
CA ALA A 175 -2.57 -4.59 1.43
C ALA A 175 -1.46 -4.56 2.48
N GLY A 176 -0.50 -3.66 2.27
CA GLY A 176 0.53 -3.30 3.24
C GLY A 176 0.56 -1.80 3.44
N ALA A 177 1.02 -1.36 4.61
CA ALA A 177 1.28 0.05 4.88
C ALA A 177 2.38 0.24 5.91
N ALA A 178 3.05 1.39 5.82
CA ALA A 178 3.86 1.98 6.86
C ALA A 178 3.15 3.26 7.34
N VAL A 179 2.93 3.37 8.64
CA VAL A 179 2.21 4.49 9.26
C VAL A 179 3.11 5.11 10.32
N PRO A 180 3.48 6.40 10.20
CA PRO A 180 4.23 7.11 11.23
C PRO A 180 3.55 7.00 12.60
N GLU A 181 4.34 6.82 13.66
CA GLU A 181 3.81 6.62 15.02
C GLU A 181 2.87 7.76 15.44
N GLU A 182 3.24 8.99 15.12
CA GLU A 182 2.51 10.20 15.44
C GLU A 182 1.19 10.35 14.68
N LEU A 183 1.05 9.69 13.52
CA LEU A 183 -0.18 9.71 12.70
C LEU A 183 -1.05 8.46 12.89
N LEU A 184 -0.70 7.58 13.84
CA LEU A 184 -1.42 6.32 14.07
C LEU A 184 -2.91 6.56 14.40
N ALA A 185 -3.22 7.60 15.17
CA ALA A 185 -4.59 7.95 15.57
C ALA A 185 -5.43 8.48 14.39
N GLU A 186 -4.78 8.98 13.34
CA GLU A 186 -5.42 9.50 12.13
C GLU A 186 -5.53 8.43 11.04
N ALA A 187 -4.83 7.31 11.20
CA ALA A 187 -4.83 6.23 10.24
C ALA A 187 -6.11 5.39 10.30
N VAL A 188 -6.58 4.97 9.14
CA VAL A 188 -7.75 4.12 8.96
C VAL A 188 -7.41 2.91 8.10
N VAL A 189 -8.25 1.90 8.24
CA VAL A 189 -8.25 0.67 7.45
C VAL A 189 -9.55 0.66 6.67
N VAL A 190 -9.45 0.59 5.35
CA VAL A 190 -10.59 0.34 4.47
C VAL A 190 -10.52 -1.11 4.01
N THR A 191 -11.60 -1.84 4.21
CA THR A 191 -11.74 -3.23 3.74
C THR A 191 -12.97 -3.34 2.86
N VAL A 192 -12.82 -3.99 1.71
CA VAL A 192 -13.90 -4.27 0.76
C VAL A 192 -14.04 -5.77 0.65
N ALA A 193 -15.16 -6.32 1.11
CA ALA A 193 -15.52 -7.71 1.02
C ALA A 193 -16.27 -8.00 -0.28
N GLY A 194 -16.11 -9.21 -0.79
CA GLY A 194 -16.83 -9.73 -1.95
C GLY A 194 -16.83 -11.26 -1.92
N SER A 195 -17.16 -11.86 -3.05
CA SER A 195 -17.03 -13.32 -3.24
C SER A 195 -15.86 -13.65 -4.15
N GLU A 196 -15.18 -14.75 -3.86
CA GLU A 196 -14.15 -15.32 -4.71
C GLU A 196 -14.69 -15.53 -6.14
N GLY A 197 -13.91 -15.12 -7.13
CA GLY A 197 -14.28 -15.24 -8.55
C GLY A 197 -15.31 -14.24 -9.06
N SER A 198 -15.79 -13.29 -8.24
CA SER A 198 -16.48 -12.11 -8.75
C SER A 198 -15.54 -11.34 -9.68
N LEU A 199 -16.01 -10.97 -10.88
CA LEU A 199 -15.21 -10.10 -11.75
C LEU A 199 -14.99 -8.76 -11.02
N PRO A 200 -13.80 -8.14 -11.18
CA PRO A 200 -13.58 -6.76 -10.78
C PRO A 200 -14.72 -5.89 -11.35
N GLY A 201 -15.39 -5.11 -10.50
CA GLY A 201 -16.49 -4.27 -10.97
C GLY A 201 -17.89 -4.90 -10.93
N THR A 202 -18.03 -6.22 -10.70
CA THR A 202 -19.35 -6.89 -10.84
C THR A 202 -19.85 -7.55 -9.57
N GLY A 203 -19.06 -7.54 -8.49
CA GLY A 203 -19.45 -8.09 -7.19
C GLY A 203 -20.19 -7.06 -6.36
N GLY A 204 -21.42 -7.39 -5.96
CA GLY A 204 -21.97 -6.83 -4.72
C GLY A 204 -21.08 -7.21 -3.54
N GLY A 205 -21.09 -6.41 -2.48
CA GLY A 205 -20.25 -6.64 -1.32
C GLY A 205 -20.38 -5.52 -0.32
N SER A 206 -19.53 -5.55 0.69
CA SER A 206 -19.58 -4.58 1.76
C SER A 206 -18.24 -3.90 1.99
N VAL A 207 -18.31 -2.62 2.33
CA VAL A 207 -17.16 -1.79 2.65
C VAL A 207 -17.22 -1.36 4.10
N LYS A 208 -16.07 -1.34 4.75
CA LYS A 208 -15.91 -0.87 6.12
C LYS A 208 -14.69 0.02 6.21
N VAL A 209 -14.83 1.13 6.92
CA VAL A 209 -13.71 1.99 7.35
C VAL A 209 -13.59 1.84 8.86
N THR A 210 -12.40 1.55 9.37
CA THR A 210 -12.15 1.41 10.82
C THR A 210 -10.85 2.10 11.20
N PRO A 211 -10.79 2.86 12.30
CA PRO A 211 -9.54 3.44 12.78
C PRO A 211 -8.47 2.37 13.03
N LEU A 212 -7.23 2.62 12.61
CA LEU A 212 -6.14 1.64 12.67
C LEU A 212 -5.76 1.28 14.12
N ASP A 213 -5.96 2.21 15.05
CA ASP A 213 -5.69 2.03 16.48
C ASP A 213 -6.69 1.09 17.19
N ARG A 214 -7.83 0.74 16.57
CA ARG A 214 -8.73 -0.34 17.02
C ARG A 214 -8.11 -1.74 16.85
N TYR A 215 -7.05 -1.83 16.05
CA TYR A 215 -6.26 -3.04 15.84
C TYR A 215 -5.05 -3.04 16.78
N PRO A 216 -5.05 -3.89 17.84
CA PRO A 216 -3.97 -3.91 18.81
C PRO A 216 -2.67 -4.35 18.15
N ALA A 217 -1.56 -3.70 18.50
CA ALA A 217 -0.25 -4.13 18.07
C ALA A 217 0.05 -5.55 18.61
N LYS A 218 0.66 -6.39 17.78
CA LYS A 218 1.08 -7.76 18.12
C LYS A 218 2.55 -7.95 17.72
N GLY A 219 3.06 -9.18 17.86
CA GLY A 219 4.33 -9.57 17.25
C GLY A 219 4.16 -9.84 15.75
N ARG A 220 5.26 -9.69 14.98
CA ARG A 220 5.34 -10.21 13.60
C ARG A 220 5.14 -11.73 13.58
N ALA A 221 4.86 -12.27 12.40
CA ALA A 221 4.65 -13.70 12.14
C ALA A 221 3.50 -14.32 12.97
N THR A 222 2.59 -13.51 13.51
CA THR A 222 1.32 -13.97 14.06
C THR A 222 0.24 -13.92 12.98
N GLY A 223 -0.93 -14.51 13.23
CA GLY A 223 -2.06 -14.48 12.28
C GLY A 223 -2.85 -13.18 12.23
N GLY A 224 -2.49 -12.17 13.04
CA GLY A 224 -3.28 -10.93 13.16
C GLY A 224 -4.59 -11.10 13.94
N VAL A 225 -5.48 -10.13 13.78
CA VAL A 225 -6.84 -10.13 14.33
C VAL A 225 -7.84 -9.86 13.21
N ARG A 226 -9.09 -10.31 13.39
CA ARG A 226 -10.15 -10.10 12.40
C ARG A 226 -10.39 -8.61 12.15
N SER A 227 -10.43 -8.24 10.87
CA SER A 227 -10.69 -6.86 10.37
C SER A 227 -12.01 -6.68 9.66
N HIS A 228 -12.65 -7.77 9.25
CA HIS A 228 -13.95 -7.75 8.62
C HIS A 228 -14.68 -9.06 8.94
N ARG A 229 -15.97 -8.98 9.27
CA ARG A 229 -16.84 -10.15 9.35
C ARG A 229 -17.68 -10.24 8.09
N PHE A 230 -17.44 -11.26 7.27
CA PHE A 230 -18.18 -11.47 6.04
C PHE A 230 -19.68 -11.67 6.29
N LEU A 231 -20.49 -11.05 5.44
CA LEU A 231 -21.92 -11.27 5.33
C LEU A 231 -22.21 -12.52 4.49
N ARG A 232 -23.49 -12.89 4.41
CA ARG A 232 -23.89 -14.02 3.56
C ARG A 232 -23.54 -13.72 2.10
N GLY A 233 -22.77 -14.60 1.47
CA GLY A 233 -22.31 -14.47 0.09
C GLY A 233 -20.96 -13.78 -0.06
N GLU A 234 -20.33 -13.37 1.05
CA GLU A 234 -18.95 -12.88 1.07
C GLU A 234 -18.04 -13.96 1.68
N ASP A 235 -16.84 -14.11 1.14
CA ASP A 235 -15.85 -15.09 1.59
C ASP A 235 -14.39 -14.59 1.52
N GLU A 236 -14.13 -13.47 0.84
CA GLU A 236 -12.82 -12.81 0.84
C GLU A 236 -12.91 -11.28 0.85
N LEU A 237 -11.81 -10.65 1.27
CA LEU A 237 -11.52 -9.26 0.96
C LEU A 237 -10.93 -9.17 -0.44
N VAL A 238 -11.62 -8.44 -1.31
CA VAL A 238 -11.19 -8.21 -2.70
C VAL A 238 -10.22 -7.04 -2.81
N THR A 239 -10.36 -6.04 -1.93
CA THR A 239 -9.50 -4.85 -1.86
C THR A 239 -9.37 -4.41 -0.41
N ALA A 240 -8.19 -3.92 -0.03
CA ALA A 240 -7.98 -3.24 1.24
C ALA A 240 -6.99 -2.08 1.07
N TRP A 241 -7.04 -1.14 2.01
CA TRP A 241 -6.09 -0.05 2.09
C TRP A 241 -5.89 0.36 3.55
N VAL A 242 -4.66 0.76 3.88
CA VAL A 242 -4.32 1.27 5.20
C VAL A 242 -3.49 2.53 5.02
N GLY A 243 -3.84 3.59 5.74
CA GLY A 243 -3.09 4.84 5.72
C GLY A 243 -3.78 5.96 6.46
N VAL A 244 -3.13 7.12 6.50
CA VAL A 244 -3.64 8.33 7.17
C VAL A 244 -4.90 8.83 6.46
N ALA A 245 -5.96 9.12 7.21
CA ALA A 245 -7.20 9.66 6.67
C ALA A 245 -7.01 11.06 6.02
N PRO A 246 -7.93 11.48 5.13
CA PRO A 246 -9.09 10.74 4.63
C PRO A 246 -8.69 9.70 3.58
N ALA A 247 -9.32 8.53 3.63
CA ALA A 247 -9.26 7.56 2.54
C ALA A 247 -10.13 8.04 1.37
N ARG A 248 -9.62 7.95 0.15
CA ARG A 248 -10.33 8.31 -1.09
C ARG A 248 -10.48 7.07 -1.97
N ALA A 249 -11.72 6.61 -2.13
CA ALA A 249 -12.05 5.50 -3.01
C ALA A 249 -12.43 5.99 -4.42
N LEU A 250 -12.10 5.18 -5.43
CA LEU A 250 -12.32 5.47 -6.85
C LEU A 250 -12.94 4.27 -7.59
N SER A 251 -13.78 4.59 -8.57
CA SER A 251 -14.25 3.65 -9.60
C SER A 251 -13.18 3.40 -10.67
N GLU A 252 -13.44 2.48 -11.60
CA GLU A 252 -12.56 2.18 -12.75
C GLU A 252 -12.27 3.41 -13.62
N ASP A 253 -13.30 4.20 -13.94
CA ASP A 253 -13.15 5.49 -14.64
C ASP A 253 -12.46 6.60 -13.79
N GLY A 254 -11.95 6.28 -12.60
CA GLY A 254 -11.34 7.25 -11.70
C GLY A 254 -12.32 8.20 -11.02
N LYS A 255 -13.63 7.91 -11.00
CA LYS A 255 -14.62 8.78 -10.34
C LYS A 255 -14.63 8.55 -8.83
N PRO A 256 -14.76 9.62 -8.02
CA PRO A 256 -14.92 9.52 -6.57
C PRO A 256 -16.07 8.60 -6.14
N ILE A 257 -15.77 7.66 -5.24
CA ILE A 257 -16.77 6.85 -4.53
C ILE A 257 -16.79 7.29 -3.06
N ALA A 258 -18.01 7.44 -2.52
CA ALA A 258 -18.21 7.75 -1.11
C ALA A 258 -17.95 6.50 -0.24
N LEU A 259 -17.12 6.66 0.77
CA LEU A 259 -16.90 5.66 1.80
C LEU A 259 -17.84 5.89 2.99
N PRO A 260 -18.27 4.83 3.70
CA PRO A 260 -19.07 4.98 4.91
C PRO A 260 -18.28 5.70 6.01
N GLN A 261 -18.99 6.19 7.03
CA GLN A 261 -18.35 6.69 8.24
C GLN A 261 -17.55 5.58 8.94
N ALA A 262 -16.55 5.99 9.72
CA ALA A 262 -15.73 5.06 10.48
C ALA A 262 -16.57 4.24 11.46
N ASP A 263 -16.39 2.93 11.46
CA ASP A 263 -16.92 1.98 12.43
C ASP A 263 -15.80 1.56 13.39
N GLU A 264 -16.00 1.81 14.69
CA GLU A 264 -15.08 1.48 15.77
C GLU A 264 -14.91 -0.03 15.99
N ARG A 265 -15.81 -0.84 15.46
CA ARG A 265 -15.79 -2.30 15.59
C ARG A 265 -14.86 -2.93 14.55
N ARG A 266 -13.67 -3.35 15.00
CA ARG A 266 -12.73 -4.06 14.13
C ARG A 266 -13.28 -5.34 13.51
N ASP A 267 -14.08 -6.11 14.25
CA ASP A 267 -14.63 -7.41 13.80
C ASP A 267 -16.08 -7.32 13.30
N GLY A 268 -16.55 -6.10 13.04
CA GLY A 268 -17.84 -5.82 12.42
C GLY A 268 -17.86 -6.17 10.92
N SER A 269 -19.07 -6.26 10.38
CA SER A 269 -19.32 -6.36 8.93
C SER A 269 -19.36 -4.98 8.30
N GLY A 270 -19.16 -4.89 6.98
CA GLY A 270 -19.30 -3.63 6.25
C GLY A 270 -20.75 -3.23 5.96
N SER A 271 -20.89 -2.03 5.38
CA SER A 271 -22.12 -1.56 4.75
C SER A 271 -22.11 -1.86 3.26
N PRO A 272 -23.28 -1.99 2.59
CA PRO A 272 -23.35 -2.22 1.15
C PRO A 272 -22.51 -1.23 0.34
N LEU A 273 -21.78 -1.73 -0.66
CA LEU A 273 -21.02 -0.92 -1.60
C LEU A 273 -21.95 -0.10 -2.51
N PRO A 274 -21.77 1.22 -2.62
CA PRO A 274 -22.57 2.04 -3.53
C PRO A 274 -22.20 1.84 -5.00
N ALA A 275 -20.94 1.48 -5.26
CA ALA A 275 -20.38 1.16 -6.57
C ALA A 275 -19.08 0.35 -6.37
N PRO A 276 -18.59 -0.38 -7.39
CA PRO A 276 -17.34 -1.10 -7.29
C PRO A 276 -16.14 -0.17 -7.09
N ILE A 277 -15.29 -0.50 -6.12
CA ILE A 277 -14.08 0.23 -5.79
C ILE A 277 -12.88 -0.51 -6.36
N VAL A 278 -12.10 0.13 -7.23
CA VAL A 278 -10.89 -0.46 -7.81
C VAL A 278 -9.60 0.15 -7.26
N GLY A 279 -9.70 1.32 -6.61
CA GLY A 279 -8.55 2.03 -6.06
C GLY A 279 -8.92 2.78 -4.80
N ILE A 280 -8.01 2.76 -3.82
CA ILE A 280 -8.11 3.49 -2.56
C ILE A 280 -6.74 4.06 -2.23
N GLY A 281 -6.70 5.31 -1.77
CA GLY A 281 -5.49 6.06 -1.43
C GLY A 281 -5.80 7.32 -0.65
#